data_AF-A0A1F6N9G0-F1
#
_entry.id   AF-A0A1F6N9G0-F1
#
_cell.length_a   1.000
_cell.length_b   1.000
_cell.length_c   1.000
_cell.angle_alpha   90.00
_cell.angle_beta   90.00
_cell.angle_gamma   90.00
#
_symmetry.space_group_name_H-M   'P 1'
#
loop_
_entity.id
_entity.type
_entity.pdbx_description
1 polymer ?
#
loop_
_entity_poly.entity_id
_entity_poly.type
_entity_poly.pdbx_seq_one_letter_code
_entity_poly.pdbx_strand_id
1 'polypeptide(L)'
;MKIAKNTAFKNFLQTISADREVSLLIASDAKGLKAYEKSLAKEGFTGAASAAALMQTLNNSGKHYLVVRQFTKEIYDIIVQFPTGQVELFDSSVMRSFIATPKNTLVIITTHSALNEAEQNGFNIRERTGMAYQA
;
A
#
# COMPACT_ATOMS: atom_id res chain seq x y z
N MET A 1 -8.08 -8.18 -26.32
CA MET A 1 -7.09 -7.34 -25.61
C MET A 1 -7.03 -7.63 -24.09
N LYS A 2 -6.99 -8.90 -23.65
CA LYS A 2 -7.08 -9.28 -22.20
C LYS A 2 -5.89 -10.08 -21.66
N ILE A 3 -4.97 -10.56 -22.52
CA ILE A 3 -3.88 -11.47 -22.11
C ILE A 3 -2.67 -10.69 -21.57
N ALA A 4 -2.29 -9.58 -22.22
CA ALA A 4 -1.12 -8.78 -21.83
C ALA A 4 -1.24 -8.12 -20.43
N LYS A 5 -2.44 -7.60 -20.08
CA LYS A 5 -2.69 -7.00 -18.76
C LYS A 5 -2.60 -8.01 -17.61
N ASN A 6 -2.93 -9.28 -17.88
CA ASN A 6 -2.90 -10.32 -16.86
C ASN A 6 -1.46 -10.78 -16.57
N THR A 7 -0.62 -10.90 -17.61
CA THR A 7 0.80 -11.25 -17.44
C THR A 7 1.59 -10.14 -16.73
N ALA A 8 1.40 -8.88 -17.12
CA ALA A 8 2.13 -7.76 -16.50
C ALA A 8 1.80 -7.60 -15.01
N PHE A 9 0.52 -7.71 -14.65
CA PHE A 9 0.10 -7.68 -13.24
C PHE A 9 0.62 -8.87 -12.44
N LYS A 10 0.60 -10.08 -13.02
CA LYS A 10 1.17 -11.27 -12.38
C LYS A 10 2.68 -11.13 -12.17
N ASN A 11 3.39 -10.59 -13.15
CA ASN A 11 4.83 -10.31 -13.03
C ASN A 11 5.09 -9.28 -11.93
N PHE A 12 4.27 -8.24 -11.83
CA PHE A 12 4.34 -7.29 -10.71
C PHE A 12 4.23 -8.02 -9.36
N LEU A 13 3.19 -8.85 -9.18
CA LEU A 13 2.99 -9.59 -7.93
C LEU A 13 4.09 -10.61 -7.60
N GLN A 14 4.75 -11.16 -8.61
CA GLN A 14 5.91 -12.05 -8.43
C GLN A 14 7.19 -11.29 -8.08
N THR A 15 7.26 -10.00 -8.43
CA THR A 15 8.48 -9.20 -8.24
C THR A 15 8.48 -8.43 -6.93
N ILE A 16 7.30 -8.06 -6.41
CA ILE A 16 7.20 -7.43 -5.09
C ILE A 16 7.72 -8.41 -4.02
N SER A 17 8.85 -8.07 -3.42
CA SER A 17 9.51 -8.90 -2.40
C SER A 17 9.06 -8.49 -0.99
N ALA A 18 9.35 -9.33 0.00
CA ALA A 18 8.97 -9.11 1.39
C ALA A 18 9.86 -8.11 2.15
N ASP A 19 10.83 -7.48 1.48
CA ASP A 19 11.85 -6.70 2.16
C ASP A 19 11.94 -5.27 1.63
N ARG A 20 11.44 -4.36 2.49
CA ARG A 20 11.87 -2.97 2.64
C ARG A 20 11.31 -1.91 1.69
N GLU A 21 10.31 -2.22 0.88
CA GLU A 21 9.63 -1.19 0.08
C GLU A 21 8.12 -1.35 0.08
N VAL A 22 7.42 -0.22 0.06
CA VAL A 22 5.99 -0.18 -0.19
C VAL A 22 5.76 -0.16 -1.69
N SER A 23 5.02 -1.13 -2.21
CA SER A 23 4.66 -1.18 -3.63
C SER A 23 3.37 -0.40 -3.90
N LEU A 24 3.23 0.18 -5.09
CA LEU A 24 2.11 1.03 -5.45
C LEU A 24 1.29 0.42 -6.61
N LEU A 25 -0.01 0.30 -6.41
CA LEU A 25 -0.98 -0.05 -7.45
C LEU A 25 -1.89 1.13 -7.74
N ILE A 26 -1.90 1.58 -9.00
CA ILE A 26 -2.67 2.74 -9.44
C ILE A 26 -3.81 2.25 -10.34
N ALA A 27 -5.04 2.34 -9.83
CA ALA A 27 -6.26 2.07 -10.57
C ALA A 27 -6.72 3.30 -11.35
N SER A 28 -7.31 3.06 -12.52
CA SER A 28 -7.94 4.10 -13.32
C SER A 28 -9.20 4.67 -12.65
N ASP A 29 -9.94 3.83 -11.90
CA ASP A 29 -11.18 4.20 -11.22
C ASP A 29 -11.50 3.31 -9.99
N ALA A 30 -12.65 3.55 -9.36
CA ALA A 30 -13.13 2.77 -8.22
C ALA A 30 -13.50 1.31 -8.57
N LYS A 31 -13.83 0.99 -9.83
CA LYS A 31 -14.05 -0.40 -10.26
C LYS A 31 -12.71 -1.13 -10.35
N GLY A 32 -11.67 -0.45 -10.82
CA GLY A 32 -10.28 -0.92 -10.84
C GLY A 32 -9.76 -1.23 -9.44
N LEU A 33 -10.02 -0.38 -8.45
CA LEU A 33 -9.69 -0.64 -7.04
C LEU A 33 -10.24 -2.00 -6.57
N LYS A 34 -11.56 -2.21 -6.74
CA LYS A 34 -12.21 -3.47 -6.35
C LYS A 34 -11.66 -4.68 -7.10
N ALA A 35 -11.25 -4.50 -8.35
CA ALA A 35 -10.63 -5.57 -9.12
C ALA A 35 -9.26 -5.95 -8.57
N TYR A 36 -8.43 -4.97 -8.18
CA TYR A 36 -7.13 -5.23 -7.56
C TYR A 36 -7.26 -5.83 -6.16
N GLU A 37 -8.18 -5.33 -5.33
CA GLU A 37 -8.47 -5.93 -4.01
C GLU A 37 -8.79 -7.42 -4.14
N LYS A 38 -9.67 -7.79 -5.08
CA LYS A 38 -10.02 -9.19 -5.35
C LYS A 38 -8.82 -10.02 -5.82
N SER A 39 -7.98 -9.45 -6.68
CA SER A 39 -6.80 -10.16 -7.19
C SER A 39 -5.74 -10.36 -6.10
N LEU A 40 -5.47 -9.33 -5.29
CA LEU A 40 -4.54 -9.42 -4.16
C LEU A 40 -5.03 -10.43 -3.11
N ALA A 41 -6.33 -10.43 -2.79
CA ALA A 41 -6.91 -11.41 -1.87
C ALA A 41 -6.74 -12.86 -2.37
N LYS A 42 -6.89 -13.11 -3.68
CA LYS A 42 -6.62 -14.42 -4.29
C LYS A 42 -5.16 -14.85 -4.19
N GLU A 43 -4.25 -13.89 -4.09
CA GLU A 43 -2.79 -14.09 -4.01
C GLU A 43 -2.29 -14.12 -2.55
N GLY A 44 -3.23 -14.19 -1.60
CA GLY A 44 -2.96 -14.34 -0.17
C GLY A 44 -2.65 -13.04 0.56
N PHE A 45 -2.93 -11.87 -0.03
CA PHE A 45 -2.79 -10.61 0.69
C PHE A 45 -3.99 -10.34 1.61
N THR A 46 -3.69 -9.84 2.80
CA THR A 46 -4.68 -9.40 3.80
C THR A 46 -4.89 -7.90 3.69
N GLY A 47 -6.15 -7.48 3.52
CA GLY A 47 -6.51 -6.06 3.46
C GLY A 47 -6.66 -5.44 4.85
N ALA A 48 -6.19 -4.21 5.01
CA ALA A 48 -6.48 -3.38 6.18
C ALA A 48 -7.48 -2.28 5.84
N ALA A 49 -8.40 -1.97 6.76
CA ALA A 49 -9.40 -0.92 6.57
C ALA A 49 -8.87 0.49 6.84
N SER A 50 -7.75 0.62 7.57
CA SER A 50 -7.13 1.89 7.96
C SER A 50 -5.64 1.72 8.24
N ALA A 51 -4.92 2.84 8.34
CA ALA A 51 -3.52 2.85 8.77
C ALA A 51 -3.34 2.21 10.16
N ALA A 52 -4.21 2.53 11.13
CA ALA A 52 -4.17 1.92 12.46
C ALA A 52 -4.43 0.41 12.43
N ALA A 53 -5.40 -0.05 11.63
CA ALA A 53 -5.66 -1.49 11.45
C ALA A 53 -4.47 -2.19 10.78
N LEU A 54 -3.82 -1.53 9.82
CA LEU A 54 -2.61 -2.03 9.19
C LEU A 54 -1.50 -2.23 10.23
N MET A 55 -1.23 -1.22 11.06
CA MET A 55 -0.20 -1.26 12.12
C MET A 55 -0.36 -2.46 13.06
N GLN A 56 -1.59 -2.85 13.41
CA GLN A 56 -1.86 -4.03 14.24
C GLN A 56 -1.43 -5.35 13.58
N THR A 57 -1.35 -5.38 12.25
CA THR A 57 -1.01 -6.57 11.48
C THR A 57 0.43 -6.59 10.97
N LEU A 58 1.12 -5.44 10.96
CA LEU A 58 2.48 -5.32 10.40
C LEU A 58 3.56 -6.10 11.16
N ASN A 59 3.32 -6.46 12.43
CA ASN A 59 4.25 -7.30 13.20
C ASN A 59 4.16 -8.79 12.83
N ASN A 60 3.08 -9.21 12.15
CA ASN A 60 2.91 -10.59 11.70
C ASN A 60 3.53 -10.72 10.32
N SER A 61 4.30 -11.78 10.06
CA SER A 61 4.79 -12.05 8.71
C SER A 61 3.62 -12.22 7.73
N GLY A 62 3.69 -11.59 6.57
CA GLY A 62 2.62 -11.70 5.60
C GLY A 62 2.66 -10.72 4.45
N LYS A 63 1.60 -10.79 3.65
CA LYS A 63 1.34 -9.90 2.53
C LYS A 63 0.15 -9.02 2.88
N HIS A 64 0.30 -7.71 2.83
CA HIS A 64 -0.72 -6.77 3.23
C HIS A 64 -1.04 -5.79 2.11
N TYR A 65 -2.30 -5.35 2.05
CA TYR A 65 -2.67 -4.21 1.23
C TYR A 65 -3.51 -3.19 1.99
N LEU A 66 -3.43 -1.93 1.57
CA LEU A 66 -4.26 -0.84 2.05
C LEU A 66 -4.83 -0.09 0.84
N VAL A 67 -6.15 0.09 0.83
CA VAL A 67 -6.83 0.91 -0.18
C VAL A 67 -6.83 2.36 0.30
N VAL A 68 -6.19 3.23 -0.47
CA VAL A 68 -6.02 4.64 -0.14
C VAL A 68 -6.82 5.49 -1.13
N ARG A 69 -7.94 6.02 -0.64
CA ARG A 69 -8.79 6.95 -1.41
C ARG A 69 -8.39 8.41 -1.21
N GLN A 70 -7.69 8.69 -0.12
CA GLN A 70 -7.12 9.98 0.24
C GLN A 70 -5.87 9.68 1.07
N PHE A 71 -4.74 10.32 0.72
CA PHE A 71 -3.51 10.17 1.48
C PHE A 71 -3.54 11.08 2.69
N THR A 72 -3.32 10.49 3.87
CA THR A 72 -3.17 11.21 5.13
C THR A 72 -1.71 11.18 5.57
N LYS A 73 -1.35 12.00 6.56
CA LYS A 73 -0.02 12.00 7.14
C LYS A 73 0.36 10.62 7.67
N GLU A 74 -0.57 9.91 8.31
CA GLU A 74 -0.34 8.56 8.85
C GLU A 74 0.04 7.56 7.76
N ILE A 75 -0.64 7.61 6.61
CA ILE A 75 -0.32 6.74 5.46
C ILE A 75 1.04 7.12 4.88
N TYR A 76 1.32 8.41 4.75
CA TYR A 76 2.62 8.90 4.29
C TYR A 76 3.76 8.46 5.20
N ASP A 77 3.60 8.61 6.52
CA ASP A 77 4.56 8.19 7.53
C ASP A 77 4.83 6.69 7.46
N ILE A 78 3.79 5.86 7.27
CA ILE A 78 3.95 4.42 7.05
C ILE A 78 4.82 4.18 5.81
N ILE A 79 4.52 4.82 4.67
CA ILE A 79 5.26 4.62 3.41
C ILE A 79 6.74 5.00 3.58
N VAL A 80 7.00 6.14 4.21
CA VAL A 80 8.36 6.68 4.39
C VAL A 80 9.17 5.85 5.39
N GLN A 81 8.55 5.38 6.46
CA GLN A 81 9.24 4.64 7.51
C GLN A 81 9.38 3.15 7.20
N PHE A 82 8.52 2.58 6.35
CA PHE A 82 8.54 1.14 6.02
C PHE A 82 9.94 0.60 5.63
N PRO A 83 10.72 1.29 4.78
CA PRO A 83 12.07 0.83 4.39
C PRO A 83 13.09 0.81 5.54
N THR A 84 12.83 1.57 6.61
CA THR A 84 13.73 1.62 7.78
C THR A 84 13.64 0.37 8.66
N GLY A 85 12.65 -0.50 8.42
CA GLY A 85 12.40 -1.70 9.22
C GLY A 85 11.65 -1.42 10.52
N GLN A 86 11.30 -0.18 10.81
CA GLN A 86 10.42 0.20 11.91
C GLN A 86 9.45 1.28 11.44
N VAL A 87 8.18 1.14 11.80
CA VAL A 87 7.14 2.13 11.56
C VAL A 87 6.56 2.52 12.91
N GLU A 88 6.53 3.81 13.19
CA GLU A 88 5.83 4.38 14.33
C GLU A 88 4.70 5.29 13.84
N LEU A 89 3.51 5.10 14.42
CA LEU A 89 2.32 5.87 14.13
C LEU A 89 1.67 6.29 15.44
N PHE A 90 1.46 7.58 15.63
CA PHE A 90 0.69 8.11 16.75
C PHE A 90 -0.78 8.23 16.34
N ASP A 91 -1.64 7.42 16.96
CA ASP A 91 -3.08 7.51 16.76
C ASP A 91 -3.68 8.50 17.76
N SER A 92 -4.03 9.69 17.26
CA SER A 92 -4.62 10.75 18.07
C SER A 92 -6.01 10.42 18.59
N SER A 93 -6.72 9.46 17.98
CA SER A 93 -8.08 9.09 18.43
C SER A 93 -8.05 8.34 19.76
N VAL A 94 -7.00 7.55 19.99
CA VAL A 94 -6.79 6.77 21.22
C VAL A 94 -5.59 7.25 22.04
N MET A 95 -4.96 8.35 21.62
CA MET A 95 -3.77 8.94 22.25
C MET A 95 -2.64 7.93 22.50
N ARG A 96 -2.36 7.08 21.51
CA ARG A 96 -1.41 5.96 21.65
C ARG A 96 -0.50 5.83 20.43
N SER A 97 0.79 5.60 20.69
CA SER A 97 1.73 5.17 19.65
C SER A 97 1.59 3.66 19.36
N PHE A 98 1.57 3.33 18.08
CA PHE A 98 1.74 1.99 17.55
C PHE A 98 3.13 1.90 16.94
N ILE A 99 3.89 0.86 17.32
CA ILE A 99 5.20 0.57 16.75
C ILE A 99 5.12 -0.81 16.09
N ALA A 100 5.57 -0.89 14.85
CA ALA A 100 5.66 -2.13 14.10
C ALA A 100 7.04 -2.29 13.47
N THR A 101 7.53 -3.52 13.40
CA THR A 101 8.77 -3.89 12.71
C THR A 101 8.38 -4.78 11.51
N PRO A 102 7.98 -4.18 10.38
CA PRO A 102 7.44 -4.94 9.26
C PRO A 102 8.46 -5.93 8.69
N LYS A 103 8.03 -7.18 8.52
CA LYS A 103 8.76 -8.25 7.80
C LYS A 103 7.94 -8.73 6.59
N ASN A 104 7.26 -7.78 5.97
CA ASN A 104 6.07 -8.01 5.16
C ASN A 104 6.18 -7.35 3.80
N THR A 105 5.44 -7.89 2.82
CA THR A 105 5.13 -7.14 1.60
C THR A 105 3.95 -6.22 1.88
N LEU A 106 4.07 -4.93 1.58
CA LEU A 106 2.98 -3.97 1.64
C LEU A 106 2.69 -3.39 0.26
N VAL A 107 1.41 -3.43 -0.14
CA VAL A 107 0.91 -2.82 -1.37
C VAL A 107 -0.12 -1.74 -1.05
N ILE A 108 0.14 -0.51 -1.49
CA ILE A 108 -0.85 0.57 -1.46
C ILE A 108 -1.63 0.54 -2.78
N ILE A 109 -2.95 0.51 -2.70
CA ILE A 109 -3.84 0.59 -3.86
C ILE A 109 -4.54 1.94 -3.86
N THR A 110 -4.40 2.72 -4.92
CA THR A 110 -5.01 4.05 -5.01
C THR A 110 -5.51 4.36 -6.41
N THR A 111 -6.12 5.53 -6.61
CA THR A 111 -6.49 6.04 -7.94
C THR A 111 -5.53 7.14 -8.38
N HIS A 112 -5.50 7.43 -9.68
CA HIS A 112 -4.76 8.59 -10.19
C HIS A 112 -5.16 9.90 -9.53
N SER A 113 -6.46 10.11 -9.29
CA SER A 113 -6.96 11.34 -8.68
C SER A 113 -6.40 11.52 -7.27
N ALA A 114 -6.49 10.49 -6.42
CA ALA A 114 -6.01 10.52 -5.05
C ALA A 114 -4.49 10.64 -4.98
N LEU A 115 -3.77 9.98 -5.88
CA LEU A 115 -2.32 10.10 -5.98
C LEU A 115 -1.92 11.52 -6.38
N ASN A 116 -2.52 12.11 -7.41
CA ASN A 116 -2.20 13.46 -7.84
C ASN A 116 -2.51 14.51 -6.76
N GLU A 117 -3.62 14.35 -6.04
CA GLU A 117 -3.96 15.19 -4.88
C GLU A 117 -2.90 15.10 -3.78
N ALA A 118 -2.40 13.88 -3.49
CA ALA A 118 -1.33 13.69 -2.52
C ALA A 118 -0.03 14.42 -2.92
N GLU A 119 0.37 14.31 -4.18
CA GLU A 119 1.56 14.98 -4.72
C GLU A 119 1.42 16.51 -4.66
N GLN A 120 0.23 17.04 -4.96
CA GLN A 120 -0.07 18.48 -4.82
C GLN A 120 -0.01 18.97 -3.37
N ASN A 121 -0.33 18.09 -2.42
CA ASN A 121 -0.22 18.35 -0.99
C ASN A 121 1.21 18.12 -0.45
N GLY A 122 2.18 17.82 -1.31
CA GLY A 122 3.58 17.60 -0.94
C GLY A 122 3.90 16.21 -0.38
N PHE A 123 2.95 15.28 -0.44
CA PHE A 123 3.22 13.87 -0.20
C PHE A 123 3.79 13.29 -1.50
N ASN A 124 5.12 13.29 -1.65
CA ASN A 124 5.81 12.76 -2.83
C ASN A 124 5.73 11.22 -2.90
N ILE A 125 4.53 10.64 -2.97
CA ILE A 125 4.27 9.20 -2.81
C ILE A 125 5.06 8.39 -3.82
N ARG A 126 5.09 8.81 -5.09
CA ARG A 126 5.78 8.06 -6.16
C ARG A 126 7.27 7.90 -5.90
N GLU A 127 7.90 8.88 -5.25
CA GLU A 127 9.34 8.85 -4.91
C GLU A 127 9.65 8.02 -3.66
N ARG A 128 8.62 7.72 -2.85
CA ARG A 128 8.74 6.99 -1.57
C ARG A 128 8.27 5.55 -1.66
N THR A 129 7.67 5.16 -2.78
CA THR A 129 7.28 3.78 -3.08
C THR A 129 8.31 3.11 -3.98
N GLY A 130 8.44 1.80 -3.84
CA GLY A 130 9.27 0.97 -4.71
C GLY A 130 8.61 0.71 -6.05
N MET A 131 8.33 -0.56 -6.34
CA MET A 131 7.69 -0.95 -7.58
C MET A 131 6.26 -0.40 -7.69
N ALA A 132 5.96 0.26 -8.82
CA ALA A 132 4.63 0.74 -9.16
C ALA A 132 4.06 -0.01 -10.37
N TYR A 133 2.75 -0.29 -10.36
CA TYR A 133 2.01 -0.82 -11.50
C TYR A 133 0.72 -0.04 -11.74
N GLN A 134 0.43 0.21 -13.01
CA GLN A 134 -0.73 0.94 -13.50
C GLN A 134 -1.30 0.21 -14.72
N ALA A 135 -2.64 0.19 -14.88
CA ALA A 135 -3.33 -0.39 -16.03
C ALA A 135 -4.21 0.58 -16.80
#